data_AF-A0A937YNA7-F1
#
_entry.id   AF-A0A937YNA7-F1
#
_cell.length_a   1.000
_cell.length_b   1.000
_cell.length_c   1.000
_cell.angle_alpha   90.00
_cell.angle_beta   90.00
_cell.angle_gamma   90.00
#
_symmetry.space_group_name_H-M   'P 1'
#
loop_
_entity.id
_entity.type
_entity.pdbx_description
1 polymer ?
#
loop_
_entity_poly.entity_id
_entity_poly.type
_entity_poly.pdbx_seq_one_letter_code
_entity_poly.pdbx_strand_id
1 'polypeptide(L)'
;MAADPANPYAEHLRDLLAPTPSAMAKLLALWDGLSLETRLALLAEKRRNPEPAYLYAELLSRAAASRNAYERYLANRELRVGHLDDDPDPLVRYARLEDADADLAFYAEDPARFFTLPHGARLALVRNRAGDYEVVARLMRHALVVCLPAGELSELELFELLCDYLNSPGFGAGKAMHDPAGLRELWQLVTALPESLSFVLLETLPEPADDTGIPEAVLAALSTAQETALLARPDIRLSALRRQVLSAEPPADPEEALEFGILRSAAVQHHLGLDDAAFGHLLRQPEPKRSADLRLLAENAKDLDACRYVSLGDAMAALGHEADTARRAGEQALTTLPPAERALATRRLRLYRLAAATVPWARDVAAVPLPAPLAFLPSVLVPNDPWATFTLFAKAWERSGSLAAERHLPPVLGGQAGVEVVEWRNLPEAIAGRLAEAIEAAGARADRDLGALKSAVAELSAQVALLAAKLDKPPQAPPVVPKLIPVPPPPRRRLRAGVVGLFLLLVGSAAMLVNKAKALELLRAVF
;
A
#
# COMPACT_ATOMS: atom_id res chain seq x y z
N MET A 1 30.08 4.62 8.58
CA MET A 1 28.67 4.54 9.04
C MET A 1 28.10 5.95 9.01
N ALA A 2 27.08 6.20 8.20
CA ALA A 2 26.35 7.46 8.28
C ALA A 2 25.49 7.43 9.56
N ALA A 3 25.57 8.47 10.38
CA ALA A 3 24.79 8.55 11.61
C ALA A 3 23.29 8.59 11.27
N ASP A 4 22.48 7.79 11.97
CA ASP A 4 21.03 7.99 11.97
C ASP A 4 20.76 9.35 12.62
N PRO A 5 20.27 10.36 11.88
CA PRO A 5 20.03 11.70 12.42
C PRO A 5 18.96 11.71 13.52
N ALA A 6 18.24 10.59 13.73
CA ALA A 6 17.19 10.47 14.72
C ALA A 6 17.67 9.97 16.10
N ASN A 7 18.96 9.71 16.34
CA ASN A 7 19.43 9.31 17.67
C ASN A 7 19.94 10.53 18.47
N PRO A 8 19.13 11.13 19.38
CA PRO A 8 19.48 12.35 20.10
C PRO A 8 20.60 12.15 21.14
N TYR A 9 21.06 10.92 21.39
CA TYR A 9 21.86 10.61 22.58
C TYR A 9 23.38 10.75 22.44
N ALA A 10 24.00 10.91 21.27
CA ALA A 10 25.44 10.56 21.20
C ALA A 10 26.29 11.33 20.18
N GLU A 11 26.45 12.63 20.37
CA GLU A 11 27.79 13.18 20.07
C GLU A 11 28.73 12.91 21.25
N HIS A 12 28.30 13.19 22.49
CA HIS A 12 29.12 13.01 23.69
C HIS A 12 29.34 11.54 24.12
N LEU A 13 28.44 10.61 23.76
CA LEU A 13 28.62 9.16 24.01
C LEU A 13 29.33 8.43 22.86
N ARG A 14 29.59 9.11 21.74
CA ARG A 14 30.16 8.48 20.52
C ARG A 14 31.50 7.81 20.81
N ASP A 15 32.33 8.46 21.62
CA ASP A 15 33.64 7.93 22.04
C ASP A 15 33.53 6.65 22.88
N LEU A 16 32.45 6.48 23.65
CA LEU A 16 32.19 5.28 24.45
C LEU A 16 31.59 4.15 23.62
N LEU A 17 30.90 4.48 22.53
CA LEU A 17 30.27 3.52 21.63
C LEU A 17 31.23 2.97 20.58
N ALA A 18 32.46 3.48 20.46
CA ALA A 18 33.41 2.99 19.48
C ALA A 18 33.82 1.50 19.72
N PRO A 19 34.03 0.68 18.66
CA PRO A 19 34.49 -0.73 18.69
C PRO A 19 35.85 -1.03 19.32
N THR A 20 36.34 -0.20 20.24
CA THR A 20 37.74 -0.26 20.67
C THR A 20 37.85 -0.74 22.11
N PRO A 21 38.89 -1.51 22.47
CA PRO A 21 39.18 -1.85 23.87
C PRO A 21 39.26 -0.62 24.78
N SER A 22 39.78 0.51 24.28
CA SER A 22 39.87 1.75 25.05
C SER A 22 38.50 2.36 25.35
N ALA A 23 37.62 2.42 24.35
CA ALA A 23 36.24 2.89 24.55
C ALA A 23 35.49 2.00 25.55
N MET A 24 35.65 0.67 25.43
CA MET A 24 35.08 -0.27 26.38
C MET A 24 35.60 -0.07 27.80
N ALA A 25 36.91 0.08 27.99
CA ALA A 25 37.49 0.33 29.30
C ALA A 25 36.94 1.62 29.93
N LYS A 26 36.78 2.69 29.13
CA LYS A 26 36.14 3.94 29.59
C LYS A 26 34.69 3.71 29.98
N LEU A 27 33.93 2.96 29.17
CA LEU A 27 32.54 2.65 29.44
C LEU A 27 32.39 1.84 30.74
N LEU A 28 33.18 0.78 30.92
CA LEU A 28 33.19 -0.04 32.14
C LEU A 28 33.58 0.76 33.38
N ALA A 29 34.49 1.72 33.26
CA ALA A 29 34.87 2.60 34.36
C ALA A 29 33.75 3.57 34.75
N LEU A 30 32.92 3.99 33.79
CA LEU A 30 31.81 4.91 34.01
C LEU A 30 30.50 4.21 34.36
N TRP A 31 30.36 2.91 34.05
CA TRP A 31 29.09 2.18 34.02
C TRP A 31 28.20 2.42 35.24
N ASP A 32 28.74 2.22 36.44
CA ASP A 32 27.97 2.32 37.69
C ASP A 32 27.57 3.77 38.02
N GLY A 33 28.24 4.77 37.43
CA GLY A 33 27.92 6.18 37.56
C GLY A 33 26.96 6.71 36.48
N LEU A 34 26.65 5.91 35.45
CA LEU A 34 25.70 6.30 34.41
C LEU A 34 24.26 6.20 34.91
N SER A 35 23.41 7.11 34.44
CA SER A 35 21.97 7.00 34.69
C SER A 35 21.40 5.70 34.10
N LEU A 36 20.29 5.21 34.66
CA LEU A 36 19.65 4.00 34.14
C LEU A 36 19.28 4.18 32.66
N GLU A 37 18.70 5.33 32.29
CA GLU A 37 18.33 5.65 30.91
C GLU A 37 19.54 5.58 29.98
N THR A 38 20.69 6.10 30.42
CA THR A 38 21.94 6.05 29.64
C THR A 38 22.44 4.62 29.48
N ARG A 39 22.40 3.80 30.54
CA ARG A 39 22.78 2.38 30.47
C ARG A 39 21.87 1.60 29.52
N LEU A 40 20.56 1.81 29.58
CA LEU A 40 19.59 1.17 28.69
C LEU A 40 19.79 1.60 27.22
N ALA A 41 20.02 2.90 26.98
CA ALA A 41 20.31 3.42 25.65
C ALA A 41 21.59 2.80 25.06
N LEU A 42 22.65 2.68 25.87
CA LEU A 42 23.91 2.05 25.45
C LEU A 42 23.72 0.56 25.14
N LEU A 43 22.98 -0.20 25.96
CA LEU A 43 22.67 -1.61 25.67
C LEU A 43 21.86 -1.77 24.38
N ALA A 44 20.85 -0.91 24.17
CA ALA A 44 20.03 -0.94 22.96
C ALA A 44 20.82 -0.60 21.69
N GLU A 45 21.71 0.40 21.76
CA GLU A 45 22.56 0.78 20.63
C GLU A 45 23.59 -0.31 20.28
N LYS A 46 24.05 -1.06 21.28
CA LYS A 46 24.95 -2.20 21.06
C LYS A 46 24.26 -3.38 20.39
N ARG A 47 23.01 -3.65 20.71
CA ARG A 47 22.21 -4.65 19.99
C ARG A 47 22.07 -4.31 18.49
N ARG A 48 22.00 -3.03 18.15
CA ARG A 48 21.92 -2.58 16.74
C ARG A 48 23.25 -2.69 16.00
N ASN A 49 24.37 -2.58 16.71
CA ASN A 49 25.71 -2.63 16.16
C ASN A 49 26.49 -3.79 16.81
N PRO A 50 26.23 -5.04 16.40
CA PRO A 50 26.89 -6.20 16.98
C PRO A 50 28.41 -6.15 16.71
N GLU A 51 29.08 -5.70 17.76
CA GLU A 51 30.51 -5.70 18.03
C GLU A 51 31.25 -7.02 17.81
N PRO A 52 32.61 -7.14 17.79
CA PRO A 52 33.20 -8.39 18.24
C PRO A 52 32.72 -8.74 19.65
N ALA A 53 32.03 -9.87 19.81
CA ALA A 53 31.34 -10.25 21.04
C ALA A 53 32.23 -10.20 22.30
N TYR A 54 33.53 -10.50 22.15
CA TYR A 54 34.49 -10.52 23.25
C TYR A 54 34.69 -9.16 23.94
N LEU A 55 34.49 -8.04 23.22
CA LEU A 55 34.66 -6.71 23.81
C LEU A 55 33.54 -6.37 24.81
N TYR A 56 32.37 -6.96 24.65
CA TYR A 56 31.17 -6.60 25.40
C TYR A 56 30.83 -7.59 26.52
N ALA A 57 31.51 -8.75 26.56
CA ALA A 57 31.24 -9.80 27.53
C ALA A 57 31.28 -9.29 28.98
N GLU A 58 32.26 -8.46 29.35
CA GLU A 58 32.35 -7.88 30.69
C GLU A 58 31.21 -6.90 30.97
N LEU A 59 30.89 -6.03 30.02
CA LEU A 59 29.80 -5.05 30.15
C LEU A 59 28.46 -5.75 30.35
N LEU A 60 28.17 -6.74 29.51
CA LEU A 60 26.96 -7.53 29.59
C LEU A 60 26.93 -8.33 30.90
N SER A 61 28.06 -8.86 31.36
CA SER A 61 28.14 -9.54 32.66
C SER A 61 27.80 -8.59 33.82
N ARG A 62 28.23 -7.33 33.78
CA ARG A 62 27.85 -6.32 34.79
C ARG A 62 26.38 -5.96 34.71
N ALA A 63 25.85 -5.76 33.50
CA ALA A 63 24.44 -5.48 33.27
C ALA A 63 23.54 -6.65 33.73
N ALA A 64 23.96 -7.90 33.49
CA ALA A 64 23.28 -9.10 33.96
C ALA A 64 23.30 -9.26 35.49
N ALA A 65 24.26 -8.66 36.17
CA ALA A 65 24.32 -8.61 37.65
C ALA A 65 23.55 -7.40 38.23
N SER A 66 22.92 -6.57 37.39
CA SER A 66 22.19 -5.38 37.85
C SER A 66 21.00 -5.74 38.74
N ARG A 67 20.67 -4.83 39.66
CA ARG A 67 19.43 -4.91 40.44
C ARG A 67 18.19 -4.63 39.59
N ASN A 68 18.35 -3.93 38.46
CA ASN A 68 17.25 -3.60 37.56
C ASN A 68 16.97 -4.77 36.61
N ALA A 69 15.74 -5.29 36.64
CA ALA A 69 15.35 -6.44 35.82
C ALA A 69 15.42 -6.16 34.31
N TYR A 70 15.11 -4.94 33.87
CA TYR A 70 15.16 -4.61 32.44
C TYR A 70 16.59 -4.58 31.89
N GLU A 71 17.54 -4.05 32.68
CA GLU A 71 18.97 -4.11 32.35
C GLU A 71 19.47 -5.56 32.27
N ARG A 72 19.07 -6.41 33.25
CA ARG A 72 19.37 -7.85 33.20
C ARG A 72 18.75 -8.51 31.98
N TYR A 73 17.52 -8.20 31.64
CA TYR A 73 16.82 -8.73 30.47
C TYR A 73 17.57 -8.40 29.17
N LEU A 74 17.91 -7.12 28.96
CA LEU A 74 18.66 -6.70 27.77
C LEU A 74 20.03 -7.40 27.69
N ALA A 75 20.73 -7.53 28.82
CA ALA A 75 22.01 -8.21 28.86
C ALA A 75 21.91 -9.71 28.53
N ASN A 76 20.90 -10.38 29.10
CA ASN A 76 20.72 -11.82 28.97
C ASN A 76 20.20 -12.28 27.61
N ARG A 77 19.52 -11.39 26.86
CA ARG A 77 19.22 -11.62 25.44
C ARG A 77 20.49 -11.77 24.59
N GLU A 78 21.55 -11.04 24.95
CA GLU A 78 22.80 -11.04 24.17
C GLU A 78 23.79 -12.11 24.66
N LEU A 79 23.88 -12.35 25.97
CA LEU A 79 24.94 -13.18 26.55
C LEU A 79 24.91 -14.65 26.12
N ARG A 80 23.73 -15.21 25.76
CA ARG A 80 23.54 -16.65 25.46
C ARG A 80 24.12 -17.65 26.49
N VAL A 81 24.68 -17.18 27.61
CA VAL A 81 25.32 -17.98 28.67
C VAL A 81 24.63 -17.75 30.01
N GLY A 82 24.57 -18.78 30.87
CA GLY A 82 24.03 -18.71 32.23
C GLY A 82 22.68 -19.41 32.44
N HIS A 83 22.33 -19.61 33.72
CA HIS A 83 21.04 -20.15 34.18
C HIS A 83 20.07 -18.98 34.43
N LEU A 84 19.14 -18.73 33.51
CA LEU A 84 18.11 -17.70 33.66
C LEU A 84 16.90 -18.17 34.45
N ASP A 85 16.73 -19.49 34.55
CA ASP A 85 15.55 -20.14 35.13
C ASP A 85 15.31 -19.72 36.60
N ASP A 86 16.39 -19.35 37.29
CA ASP A 86 16.39 -18.93 38.70
C ASP A 86 16.18 -17.42 38.91
N ASP A 87 16.12 -16.59 37.84
CA ASP A 87 15.89 -15.15 38.02
C ASP A 87 14.49 -14.92 38.60
N PRO A 88 14.34 -14.06 39.63
CA PRO A 88 13.04 -13.77 40.24
C PRO A 88 12.08 -13.06 39.27
N ASP A 89 12.60 -12.35 38.26
CA ASP A 89 11.78 -11.61 37.30
C ASP A 89 11.46 -12.46 36.05
N PRO A 90 10.17 -12.69 35.74
CA PRO A 90 9.76 -13.44 34.55
C PRO A 90 10.32 -12.89 33.24
N LEU A 91 10.50 -11.56 33.14
CA LEU A 91 11.05 -10.93 31.95
C LEU A 91 12.46 -11.44 31.65
N VAL A 92 13.30 -11.54 32.69
CA VAL A 92 14.67 -12.03 32.57
C VAL A 92 14.67 -13.53 32.34
N ARG A 93 13.84 -14.26 33.09
CA ARG A 93 13.74 -15.73 33.02
C ARG A 93 13.44 -16.21 31.61
N TYR A 94 12.49 -15.56 30.93
CA TYR A 94 12.02 -15.96 29.61
C TYR A 94 12.65 -15.20 28.46
N ALA A 95 13.67 -14.37 28.72
CA ALA A 95 14.33 -13.53 27.71
C ALA A 95 14.80 -14.32 26.47
N ARG A 96 15.27 -15.55 26.67
CA ARG A 96 15.75 -16.45 25.60
C ARG A 96 14.65 -17.02 24.72
N LEU A 97 13.41 -17.06 25.19
CA LEU A 97 12.29 -17.56 24.39
C LEU A 97 11.89 -16.58 23.28
N GLU A 98 12.29 -15.31 23.41
CA GLU A 98 12.10 -14.29 22.38
C GLU A 98 13.09 -14.38 21.21
N ASP A 99 14.11 -15.24 21.30
CA ASP A 99 15.07 -15.44 20.22
C ASP A 99 14.41 -16.19 19.07
N ALA A 100 14.71 -15.79 17.84
CA ALA A 100 14.20 -16.45 16.63
C ALA A 100 14.50 -17.95 16.57
N ASP A 101 15.58 -18.37 17.25
CA ASP A 101 16.02 -19.77 17.35
C ASP A 101 15.09 -20.64 18.21
N ALA A 102 14.24 -20.06 19.09
CA ALA A 102 13.24 -20.84 19.80
C ALA A 102 12.18 -21.36 18.82
N ASP A 103 11.99 -22.67 18.80
CA ASP A 103 11.13 -23.33 17.82
C ASP A 103 9.65 -23.25 18.26
N LEU A 104 8.93 -22.24 17.78
CA LEU A 104 7.48 -22.16 18.03
C LEU A 104 6.73 -23.28 17.29
N ALA A 105 7.26 -23.80 16.18
CA ALA A 105 6.62 -24.87 15.41
C ALA A 105 6.55 -26.17 16.22
N PHE A 106 7.56 -26.46 17.06
CA PHE A 106 7.52 -27.54 18.04
C PHE A 106 6.26 -27.50 18.92
N TYR A 107 5.85 -26.31 19.35
CA TYR A 107 4.64 -26.13 20.15
C TYR A 107 3.34 -26.20 19.33
N ALA A 108 3.39 -25.95 18.02
CA ALA A 108 2.23 -26.13 17.16
C ALA A 108 1.96 -27.61 16.81
N GLU A 109 2.91 -28.52 17.03
CA GLU A 109 2.65 -29.96 16.95
C GLU A 109 1.88 -30.47 18.17
N ASP A 110 2.14 -29.88 19.35
CA ASP A 110 1.42 -30.16 20.59
C ASP A 110 1.04 -28.84 21.32
N PRO A 111 -0.06 -28.19 20.90
CA PRO A 111 -0.50 -26.93 21.50
C PRO A 111 -0.79 -27.02 22.99
N ALA A 112 -1.18 -28.19 23.51
CA ALA A 112 -1.43 -28.35 24.94
C ALA A 112 -0.16 -28.06 25.75
N ARG A 113 1.00 -28.51 25.25
CA ARG A 113 2.30 -28.22 25.86
C ARG A 113 2.61 -26.73 25.93
N PHE A 114 2.21 -25.94 24.92
CA PHE A 114 2.36 -24.48 24.97
C PHE A 114 1.59 -23.86 26.12
N PHE A 115 0.34 -24.28 26.34
CA PHE A 115 -0.52 -23.73 27.39
C PHE A 115 -0.18 -24.22 28.80
N THR A 116 0.65 -25.28 28.93
CA THR A 116 1.26 -25.62 30.24
C THR A 116 2.34 -24.63 30.69
N LEU A 117 2.84 -23.77 29.79
CA LEU A 117 3.87 -22.79 30.13
C LEU A 117 3.29 -21.61 30.93
N PRO A 118 4.06 -21.03 31.86
CA PRO A 118 3.69 -19.79 32.53
C PRO A 118 3.39 -18.68 31.51
N HIS A 119 2.43 -17.81 31.81
CA HIS A 119 1.97 -16.78 30.88
C HIS A 119 3.11 -15.93 30.28
N GLY A 120 4.06 -15.48 31.11
CA GLY A 120 5.23 -14.72 30.63
C GLY A 120 6.11 -15.48 29.64
N ALA A 121 6.19 -16.82 29.73
CA ALA A 121 6.93 -17.64 28.77
C ALA A 121 6.18 -17.74 27.44
N ARG A 122 4.84 -17.85 27.50
CA ARG A 122 3.98 -17.83 26.31
C ARG A 122 4.08 -16.52 25.56
N LEU A 123 4.03 -15.37 26.27
CA LEU A 123 4.26 -14.05 25.69
C LEU A 123 5.63 -13.95 25.02
N ALA A 124 6.70 -14.35 25.73
CA ALA A 124 8.05 -14.31 25.18
C ALA A 124 8.19 -15.17 23.91
N LEU A 125 7.55 -16.33 23.84
CA LEU A 125 7.57 -17.21 22.67
C LEU A 125 6.88 -16.62 21.45
N VAL A 126 5.74 -15.92 21.61
CA VAL A 126 5.01 -15.31 20.49
C VAL A 126 5.62 -13.97 20.07
N ARG A 127 6.34 -13.30 20.97
CA ARG A 127 7.03 -12.05 20.69
C ARG A 127 8.15 -12.27 19.66
N ASN A 128 8.22 -11.40 18.66
CA ASN A 128 9.17 -11.46 17.53
C ASN A 128 8.96 -12.61 16.53
N ARG A 129 7.79 -13.23 16.49
CA ARG A 129 7.45 -14.32 15.54
C ARG A 129 6.86 -13.83 14.23
N ALA A 130 7.34 -12.70 13.74
CA ALA A 130 6.85 -12.11 12.49
C ALA A 130 7.02 -13.07 11.31
N GLY A 131 5.91 -13.68 10.87
CA GLY A 131 5.86 -14.64 9.77
C GLY A 131 5.31 -16.03 10.14
N ASP A 132 5.18 -16.36 11.42
CA ASP A 132 4.70 -17.67 11.88
C ASP A 132 3.17 -17.73 11.96
N TYR A 133 2.49 -17.22 10.92
CA TYR A 133 1.05 -17.00 10.93
C TYR A 133 0.25 -18.28 11.18
N GLU A 134 0.59 -19.37 10.48
CA GLU A 134 -0.10 -20.66 10.62
C GLU A 134 0.09 -21.26 12.02
N VAL A 135 1.32 -21.22 12.54
CA VAL A 135 1.71 -21.74 13.86
C VAL A 135 0.91 -21.03 14.94
N VAL A 136 0.92 -19.69 14.94
CA VAL A 136 0.14 -18.89 15.89
C VAL A 136 -1.36 -19.15 15.71
N ALA A 137 -1.86 -19.22 14.47
CA ALA A 137 -3.27 -19.52 14.23
C ALA A 137 -3.71 -20.87 14.82
N ARG A 138 -2.84 -21.87 14.78
CA ARG A 138 -3.10 -23.19 15.37
C ARG A 138 -3.12 -23.13 16.90
N LEU A 139 -2.17 -22.41 17.51
CA LEU A 139 -2.15 -22.20 18.97
C LEU A 139 -3.42 -21.46 19.44
N MET A 140 -3.85 -20.41 18.74
CA MET A 140 -5.06 -19.66 19.07
C MET A 140 -6.34 -20.48 18.89
N ARG A 141 -6.43 -21.33 17.86
CA ARG A 141 -7.54 -22.29 17.72
C ARG A 141 -7.62 -23.25 18.91
N HIS A 142 -6.48 -23.77 19.37
CA HIS A 142 -6.45 -24.63 20.54
C HIS A 142 -6.88 -23.89 21.81
N ALA A 143 -6.39 -22.66 22.02
CA ALA A 143 -6.86 -21.80 23.11
C ALA A 143 -8.38 -21.66 23.13
N LEU A 144 -8.98 -21.39 21.97
CA LEU A 144 -10.42 -21.16 21.84
C LEU A 144 -11.27 -22.41 22.06
N VAL A 145 -10.84 -23.56 21.53
CA VAL A 145 -11.64 -24.80 21.56
C VAL A 145 -11.42 -25.59 22.85
N VAL A 146 -10.23 -25.50 23.45
CA VAL A 146 -9.83 -26.35 24.59
C VAL A 146 -9.63 -25.52 25.86
N CYS A 147 -8.72 -24.54 25.86
CA CYS A 147 -8.29 -23.89 27.10
C CYS A 147 -9.32 -22.91 27.67
N LEU A 148 -9.95 -22.10 26.82
CA LEU A 148 -10.92 -21.08 27.24
C LEU A 148 -12.19 -21.73 27.84
N PRO A 149 -12.82 -22.75 27.21
CA PRO A 149 -13.97 -23.43 27.81
C PRO A 149 -13.63 -24.21 29.09
N ALA A 150 -12.39 -24.69 29.21
CA ALA A 150 -11.91 -25.37 30.41
C ALA A 150 -11.57 -24.42 31.57
N GLY A 151 -11.53 -23.10 31.32
CA GLY A 151 -11.09 -22.10 32.31
C GLY A 151 -9.59 -22.12 32.61
N GLU A 152 -8.79 -22.77 31.76
CA GLU A 152 -7.33 -22.82 31.86
C GLU A 152 -6.65 -21.56 31.30
N LEU A 153 -7.38 -20.82 30.46
CA LEU A 153 -6.97 -19.56 29.85
C LEU A 153 -8.10 -18.54 30.02
N SER A 154 -7.78 -17.29 30.34
CA SER A 154 -8.76 -16.21 30.34
C SER A 154 -8.79 -15.47 28.99
N GLU A 155 -9.90 -14.78 28.67
CA GLU A 155 -9.96 -13.93 27.48
C GLU A 155 -8.89 -12.82 27.49
N LEU A 156 -8.55 -12.29 28.67
CA LEU A 156 -7.50 -11.29 28.82
C LEU A 156 -6.12 -11.85 28.47
N GLU A 157 -5.79 -13.06 28.92
CA GLU A 157 -4.51 -13.68 28.56
C GLU A 157 -4.44 -13.98 27.05
N LEU A 158 -5.56 -14.36 26.43
CA LEU A 158 -5.65 -14.55 24.98
C LEU A 158 -5.46 -13.22 24.22
N PHE A 159 -6.08 -12.15 24.72
CA PHE A 159 -5.88 -10.79 24.21
C PHE A 159 -4.40 -10.38 24.26
N GLU A 160 -3.72 -10.60 25.38
CA GLU A 160 -2.31 -10.26 25.57
C GLU A 160 -1.42 -11.04 24.59
N LEU A 161 -1.68 -12.34 24.39
CA LEU A 161 -0.95 -13.17 23.41
C LEU A 161 -1.13 -12.65 21.98
N LEU A 162 -2.35 -12.28 21.59
CA LEU A 162 -2.63 -11.70 20.28
C LEU A 162 -1.93 -10.34 20.12
N CYS A 163 -2.03 -9.47 21.11
CA CYS A 163 -1.39 -8.15 21.08
C CYS A 163 0.13 -8.25 20.96
N ASP A 164 0.79 -9.13 21.73
CA ASP A 164 2.24 -9.29 21.67
C ASP A 164 2.71 -9.83 20.31
N TYR A 165 1.90 -10.69 19.69
CA TYR A 165 2.18 -11.21 18.35
C TYR A 165 1.99 -10.14 17.26
N LEU A 166 0.83 -9.48 17.23
CA LEU A 166 0.45 -8.54 16.17
C LEU A 166 1.24 -7.23 16.23
N ASN A 167 1.67 -6.81 17.43
CA ASN A 167 2.54 -5.64 17.60
C ASN A 167 4.03 -5.98 17.49
N SER A 168 4.38 -7.22 17.13
CA SER A 168 5.78 -7.61 17.01
C SER A 168 6.49 -6.86 15.87
N PRO A 169 7.75 -6.43 16.04
CA PRO A 169 8.52 -5.81 14.98
C PRO A 169 8.62 -6.73 13.77
N GLY A 170 8.02 -6.31 12.65
CA GLY A 170 8.00 -7.09 11.42
C GLY A 170 6.66 -7.73 11.09
N PHE A 171 5.68 -7.71 12.01
CA PHE A 171 4.31 -8.04 11.66
C PHE A 171 3.80 -7.08 10.57
N GLY A 172 3.19 -7.60 9.51
CA GLY A 172 2.78 -6.83 8.33
C GLY A 172 3.90 -6.25 7.45
N ALA A 173 5.15 -6.18 7.92
CA ALA A 173 6.25 -5.58 7.18
C ALA A 173 6.83 -6.56 6.13
N GLY A 174 6.29 -6.54 4.91
CA GLY A 174 6.84 -7.20 3.71
C GLY A 174 6.87 -8.74 3.72
N LYS A 175 7.05 -9.38 4.88
CA LYS A 175 7.00 -10.83 5.07
C LYS A 175 5.60 -11.41 4.96
N ALA A 176 4.56 -10.62 5.25
CA ALA A 176 3.16 -11.00 4.98
C ALA A 176 2.95 -11.33 3.48
N MET A 177 3.76 -10.73 2.61
CA MET A 177 3.76 -11.02 1.17
C MET A 177 4.31 -12.41 0.81
N HIS A 178 5.00 -13.09 1.73
CA HIS A 178 5.66 -14.37 1.48
C HIS A 178 4.88 -15.59 2.00
N ASP A 179 3.90 -15.40 2.88
CA ASP A 179 3.04 -16.49 3.37
C ASP A 179 1.54 -16.07 3.40
N PRO A 180 0.89 -15.99 2.23
CA PRO A 180 -0.54 -15.70 2.17
C PRO A 180 -1.41 -16.84 2.72
N ALA A 181 -0.89 -18.07 2.79
CA ALA A 181 -1.64 -19.20 3.33
C ALA A 181 -1.76 -19.11 4.85
N GLY A 182 -0.65 -18.88 5.56
CA GLY A 182 -0.68 -18.67 7.00
C GLY A 182 -1.48 -17.42 7.40
N LEU A 183 -1.39 -16.33 6.63
CA LEU A 183 -2.22 -15.14 6.87
C LEU A 183 -3.72 -15.44 6.74
N ARG A 184 -4.13 -16.31 5.80
CA ARG A 184 -5.52 -16.76 5.69
C ARG A 184 -5.98 -17.55 6.91
N GLU A 185 -5.11 -18.34 7.53
CA GLU A 185 -5.44 -19.04 8.78
C GLU A 185 -5.69 -18.06 9.93
N LEU A 186 -4.98 -16.93 9.98
CA LEU A 186 -5.27 -15.86 10.94
C LEU A 186 -6.61 -15.16 10.64
N TRP A 187 -6.93 -14.90 9.37
CA TRP A 187 -8.24 -14.34 9.01
C TRP A 187 -9.40 -15.26 9.42
N GLN A 188 -9.24 -16.57 9.33
CA GLN A 188 -10.25 -17.53 9.80
C GLN A 188 -10.47 -17.49 11.32
N LEU A 189 -9.49 -17.03 12.11
CA LEU A 189 -9.69 -16.86 13.55
C LEU A 189 -10.69 -15.75 13.87
N VAL A 190 -10.84 -14.74 13.01
CA VAL A 190 -11.73 -13.59 13.27
C VAL A 190 -13.14 -14.05 13.62
N THR A 191 -13.64 -15.06 12.91
CA THR A 191 -14.99 -15.61 13.11
C THR A 191 -15.08 -16.63 14.25
N ALA A 192 -13.93 -17.13 14.74
CA ALA A 192 -13.86 -18.11 15.81
C ALA A 192 -13.63 -17.46 17.20
N LEU A 193 -13.07 -16.24 17.22
CA LEU A 193 -12.82 -15.47 18.43
C LEU A 193 -14.12 -14.88 19.01
N PRO A 194 -14.19 -14.67 20.35
CA PRO A 194 -15.14 -13.74 20.93
C PRO A 194 -15.08 -12.38 20.21
N GLU A 195 -16.23 -11.74 20.04
CA GLU A 195 -16.33 -10.50 19.26
C GLU A 195 -15.37 -9.42 19.78
N SER A 196 -15.23 -9.28 21.10
CA SER A 196 -14.27 -8.36 21.75
C SER A 196 -12.82 -8.56 21.29
N LEU A 197 -12.39 -9.80 21.08
CA LEU A 197 -11.02 -10.15 20.65
C LEU A 197 -10.86 -10.11 19.13
N SER A 198 -11.94 -10.34 18.39
CA SER A 198 -11.92 -10.32 16.93
C SER A 198 -11.52 -8.94 16.37
N PHE A 199 -11.86 -7.84 17.07
CA PHE A 199 -11.49 -6.49 16.67
C PHE A 199 -9.98 -6.29 16.64
N VAL A 200 -9.24 -6.94 17.54
CA VAL A 200 -7.77 -6.87 17.57
C VAL A 200 -7.18 -7.41 16.27
N LEU A 201 -7.72 -8.51 15.73
CA LEU A 201 -7.32 -9.03 14.42
C LEU A 201 -7.82 -8.11 13.28
N LEU A 202 -9.08 -7.69 13.33
CA LEU A 202 -9.68 -6.84 12.29
C LEU A 202 -8.98 -5.50 12.15
N GLU A 203 -8.38 -4.96 13.19
CA GLU A 203 -7.64 -3.68 13.16
C GLU A 203 -6.20 -3.84 12.65
N THR A 204 -5.61 -5.03 12.77
CA THR A 204 -4.16 -5.24 12.58
C THR A 204 -3.81 -6.13 11.39
N LEU A 205 -4.65 -7.09 11.02
CA LEU A 205 -4.35 -8.04 9.94
C LEU A 205 -4.27 -7.31 8.59
N PRO A 206 -3.19 -7.47 7.81
CA PRO A 206 -3.13 -6.87 6.47
C PRO A 206 -4.06 -7.59 5.50
N GLU A 207 -4.47 -6.88 4.44
CA GLU A 207 -5.11 -7.50 3.27
C GLU A 207 -4.12 -8.52 2.65
N PRO A 208 -4.53 -9.78 2.39
CA PRO A 208 -3.67 -10.73 1.70
C PRO A 208 -3.19 -10.18 0.36
N ALA A 209 -1.89 -10.31 0.08
CA ALA A 209 -1.27 -9.73 -1.10
C ALA A 209 -1.59 -10.49 -2.41
N ASP A 210 -2.24 -11.66 -2.31
CA ASP A 210 -2.67 -12.43 -3.46
C ASP A 210 -4.01 -11.94 -4.00
N ASP A 211 -4.37 -12.38 -5.21
CA ASP A 211 -5.65 -12.02 -5.84
C ASP A 211 -6.87 -12.62 -5.11
N THR A 212 -6.66 -13.43 -4.06
CA THR A 212 -7.75 -14.08 -3.32
C THR A 212 -8.34 -13.18 -2.24
N GLY A 213 -7.57 -12.21 -1.73
CA GLY A 213 -8.01 -11.28 -0.71
C GLY A 213 -8.44 -11.97 0.60
N ILE A 214 -9.28 -11.29 1.38
CA ILE A 214 -9.85 -11.85 2.61
C ILE A 214 -10.83 -12.97 2.23
N PRO A 215 -10.77 -14.16 2.87
CA PRO A 215 -11.66 -15.26 2.52
C PRO A 215 -13.15 -14.88 2.58
N GLU A 216 -13.90 -15.20 1.53
CA GLU A 216 -15.34 -14.85 1.43
C GLU A 216 -16.17 -15.40 2.59
N ALA A 217 -15.81 -16.60 3.08
CA ALA A 217 -16.46 -17.21 4.25
C ALA A 217 -16.26 -16.40 5.54
N VAL A 218 -15.13 -15.69 5.66
CA VAL A 218 -14.89 -14.78 6.79
C VAL A 218 -15.76 -13.55 6.64
N LEU A 219 -15.76 -12.91 5.46
CA LEU A 219 -16.57 -11.72 5.18
C LEU A 219 -18.07 -11.97 5.42
N ALA A 220 -18.58 -13.11 4.96
CA ALA A 220 -19.98 -13.50 5.12
C ALA A 220 -20.38 -13.82 6.57
N ALA A 221 -19.42 -14.00 7.48
CA ALA A 221 -19.65 -14.36 8.87
C ALA A 221 -19.38 -13.21 9.85
N LEU A 222 -18.99 -12.02 9.36
CA LEU A 222 -18.78 -10.84 10.20
C LEU A 222 -20.11 -10.29 10.71
N SER A 223 -20.14 -9.82 11.95
CA SER A 223 -21.20 -8.95 12.46
C SER A 223 -21.18 -7.58 11.77
N THR A 224 -22.28 -6.82 11.83
CA THR A 224 -22.34 -5.45 11.31
C THR A 224 -21.25 -4.56 11.92
N ALA A 225 -20.95 -4.74 13.21
CA ALA A 225 -19.90 -3.98 13.91
C ALA A 225 -18.50 -4.36 13.42
N GLN A 226 -18.22 -5.66 13.23
CA GLN A 226 -16.97 -6.15 12.68
C GLN A 226 -16.75 -5.72 11.23
N GLU A 227 -17.78 -5.82 10.39
CA GLU A 227 -17.73 -5.36 9.00
C GLU A 227 -17.50 -3.84 8.93
N THR A 228 -18.15 -3.07 9.80
CA THR A 228 -17.94 -1.62 9.92
C THR A 228 -16.48 -1.30 10.24
N ALA A 229 -15.89 -1.96 11.24
CA ALA A 229 -14.49 -1.77 11.61
C ALA A 229 -13.55 -2.13 10.45
N LEU A 230 -13.83 -3.23 9.74
CA LEU A 230 -13.05 -3.65 8.58
C LEU A 230 -13.11 -2.63 7.44
N LEU A 231 -14.31 -2.15 7.11
CA LEU A 231 -14.51 -1.19 6.01
C LEU A 231 -14.00 0.22 6.36
N ALA A 232 -13.93 0.59 7.65
CA ALA A 232 -13.35 1.87 8.06
C ALA A 232 -11.83 1.95 7.82
N ARG A 233 -11.16 0.81 7.60
CA ARG A 233 -9.70 0.76 7.41
C ARG A 233 -9.27 1.33 6.05
N PRO A 234 -8.25 2.22 6.02
CA PRO A 234 -7.73 2.82 4.80
C PRO A 234 -6.77 1.91 4.02
N ASP A 235 -6.35 0.78 4.57
CA ASP A 235 -5.42 -0.15 3.93
C ASP A 235 -6.12 -1.38 3.31
N ILE A 236 -7.41 -1.55 3.57
CA ILE A 236 -8.24 -2.65 3.06
C ILE A 236 -9.10 -2.19 1.88
N ARG A 237 -8.89 -2.76 0.69
CA ARG A 237 -9.55 -2.31 -0.53
C ARG A 237 -11.01 -2.74 -0.62
N LEU A 238 -11.29 -4.04 -0.63
CA LEU A 238 -12.64 -4.65 -0.69
C LEU A 238 -13.68 -3.89 -1.54
N SER A 239 -13.30 -3.34 -2.70
CA SER A 239 -14.16 -2.43 -3.47
C SER A 239 -15.48 -3.07 -3.94
N ALA A 240 -15.50 -4.39 -4.13
CA ALA A 240 -16.73 -5.12 -4.46
C ALA A 240 -17.73 -5.07 -3.29
N LEU A 241 -17.30 -5.45 -2.08
CA LEU A 241 -18.13 -5.42 -0.87
C LEU A 241 -18.59 -3.99 -0.54
N ARG A 242 -17.69 -3.01 -0.62
CA ARG A 242 -18.04 -1.58 -0.39
C ARG A 242 -19.15 -1.09 -1.31
N ARG A 243 -19.09 -1.44 -2.60
CA ARG A 243 -20.14 -1.08 -3.58
C ARG A 243 -21.44 -1.84 -3.33
N GLN A 244 -21.37 -3.10 -2.87
CA GLN A 244 -22.53 -3.88 -2.47
C GLN A 244 -23.24 -3.22 -1.28
N VAL A 245 -22.50 -2.87 -0.21
CA VAL A 245 -23.02 -2.17 0.97
C VAL A 245 -23.63 -0.81 0.60
N LEU A 246 -22.94 -0.03 -0.25
CA LEU A 246 -23.47 1.25 -0.73
C LEU A 246 -24.80 1.07 -1.49
N SER A 247 -24.93 0.01 -2.27
CA SER A 247 -26.10 -0.20 -3.14
C SER A 247 -27.29 -0.84 -2.42
N ALA A 248 -27.06 -1.51 -1.29
CA ALA A 248 -28.08 -2.20 -0.51
C ALA A 248 -29.11 -1.23 0.09
N GLU A 249 -30.36 -1.71 0.20
CA GLU A 249 -31.44 -0.95 0.84
C GLU A 249 -31.31 -1.06 2.36
N PRO A 250 -31.61 0.02 3.11
CA PRO A 250 -31.60 -0.05 4.57
C PRO A 250 -32.66 -1.04 5.08
N PRO A 251 -32.41 -1.73 6.20
CA PRO A 251 -33.40 -2.57 6.85
C PRO A 251 -34.62 -1.74 7.30
N ALA A 252 -35.76 -2.41 7.46
CA ALA A 252 -37.02 -1.75 7.84
C ALA A 252 -37.05 -1.34 9.32
N ASP A 253 -36.30 -2.04 10.16
CA ASP A 253 -36.18 -1.72 11.58
C ASP A 253 -35.33 -0.46 11.78
N PRO A 254 -35.79 0.55 12.56
CA PRO A 254 -35.06 1.80 12.75
C PRO A 254 -33.70 1.67 13.44
N GLU A 255 -33.53 0.71 14.35
CA GLU A 255 -32.28 0.49 15.07
C GLU A 255 -31.25 -0.17 14.14
N GLU A 256 -31.66 -1.22 13.42
CA GLU A 256 -30.83 -1.83 12.38
C GLU A 256 -30.49 -0.83 11.26
N ALA A 257 -31.42 0.08 10.91
CA ALA A 257 -31.19 1.09 9.88
C ALA A 257 -30.14 2.12 10.30
N LEU A 258 -30.06 2.43 11.60
CA LEU A 258 -29.03 3.30 12.16
C LEU A 258 -27.65 2.63 12.07
N GLU A 259 -27.54 1.38 12.51
CA GLU A 259 -26.30 0.59 12.41
C GLU A 259 -25.85 0.43 10.95
N PHE A 260 -26.80 0.12 10.07
CA PHE A 260 -26.55 0.05 8.63
C PHE A 260 -26.07 1.40 8.06
N GLY A 261 -26.58 2.52 8.56
CA GLY A 261 -26.10 3.85 8.21
C GLY A 261 -24.61 4.05 8.55
N ILE A 262 -24.16 3.56 9.71
CA ILE A 262 -22.75 3.59 10.12
C ILE A 262 -21.92 2.69 9.20
N LEU A 263 -22.39 1.47 8.91
CA LEU A 263 -21.74 0.55 7.98
C LEU A 263 -21.57 1.17 6.58
N ARG A 264 -22.62 1.81 6.05
CA ARG A 264 -22.56 2.52 4.77
C ARG A 264 -21.56 3.67 4.77
N SER A 265 -21.48 4.43 5.87
CA SER A 265 -20.45 5.47 6.03
C SER A 265 -19.05 4.85 5.94
N ALA A 266 -18.77 3.79 6.70
CA ALA A 266 -17.49 3.08 6.65
C ALA A 266 -17.17 2.56 5.24
N ALA A 267 -18.16 2.00 4.54
CA ALA A 267 -17.99 1.47 3.19
C ALA A 267 -17.53 2.53 2.18
N VAL A 268 -18.04 3.76 2.27
CA VAL A 268 -17.68 4.83 1.32
C VAL A 268 -16.39 5.58 1.67
N GLN A 269 -15.87 5.45 2.89
CA GLN A 269 -14.72 6.24 3.34
C GLN A 269 -13.48 6.01 2.48
N HIS A 270 -13.16 4.76 2.18
CA HIS A 270 -11.92 4.37 1.52
C HIS A 270 -12.18 3.39 0.37
N HIS A 271 -11.32 3.40 -0.66
CA HIS A 271 -11.27 2.38 -1.73
C HIS A 271 -12.60 1.96 -2.37
N LEU A 272 -13.60 2.84 -2.38
CA LEU A 272 -14.94 2.52 -2.91
C LEU A 272 -14.90 2.07 -4.38
N GLY A 273 -13.91 2.55 -5.15
CA GLY A 273 -13.64 2.05 -6.50
C GLY A 273 -14.80 2.30 -7.47
N LEU A 274 -15.33 3.52 -7.50
CA LEU A 274 -16.33 3.91 -8.50
C LEU A 274 -15.67 4.23 -9.83
N ASP A 275 -15.98 3.47 -10.87
CA ASP A 275 -15.66 3.87 -12.24
C ASP A 275 -16.69 4.90 -12.77
N ASP A 276 -16.46 5.38 -13.99
CA ASP A 276 -17.33 6.41 -14.60
C ASP A 276 -18.76 5.92 -14.84
N ALA A 277 -18.95 4.62 -15.07
CA ALA A 277 -20.26 4.03 -15.30
C ALA A 277 -21.03 3.88 -13.98
N ALA A 278 -20.37 3.35 -12.94
CA ALA A 278 -20.92 3.18 -11.59
C ALA A 278 -21.28 4.54 -10.97
N PHE A 279 -20.38 5.55 -11.09
CA PHE A 279 -20.67 6.89 -10.62
C PHE A 279 -21.85 7.52 -11.39
N GLY A 280 -21.90 7.35 -12.71
CA GLY A 280 -23.04 7.81 -13.52
C GLY A 280 -24.36 7.10 -13.19
N HIS A 281 -24.32 5.85 -12.73
CA HIS A 281 -25.50 5.14 -12.23
C HIS A 281 -26.00 5.75 -10.92
N LEU A 282 -25.11 6.06 -9.97
CA LEU A 282 -25.46 6.71 -8.69
C LEU A 282 -26.16 8.07 -8.93
N LEU A 283 -25.64 8.89 -9.85
CA LEU A 283 -26.24 10.19 -10.19
C LEU A 283 -27.65 10.10 -10.80
N ARG A 284 -28.03 8.94 -11.34
CA ARG A 284 -29.31 8.69 -12.02
C ARG A 284 -30.32 7.89 -11.20
N GLN A 285 -29.99 7.55 -9.96
CA GLN A 285 -30.94 6.89 -9.07
C GLN A 285 -32.20 7.76 -8.86
N PRO A 286 -33.35 7.14 -8.55
CA PRO A 286 -34.55 7.87 -8.18
C PRO A 286 -34.43 8.52 -6.80
N GLU A 287 -35.18 9.61 -6.58
CA GLU A 287 -35.41 10.15 -5.23
C GLU A 287 -36.29 9.20 -4.41
N PRO A 288 -36.12 9.09 -3.08
CA PRO A 288 -35.18 9.85 -2.23
C PRO A 288 -33.77 9.23 -2.13
N LYS A 289 -33.55 8.03 -2.69
CA LYS A 289 -32.29 7.28 -2.56
C LYS A 289 -31.09 8.07 -3.10
N ARG A 290 -31.25 8.70 -4.27
CA ARG A 290 -30.20 9.54 -4.85
C ARG A 290 -29.72 10.62 -3.89
N SER A 291 -30.61 11.43 -3.33
CA SER A 291 -30.22 12.48 -2.38
C SER A 291 -29.43 11.94 -1.18
N ALA A 292 -29.88 10.82 -0.60
CA ALA A 292 -29.21 10.17 0.51
C ALA A 292 -27.80 9.67 0.14
N ASP A 293 -27.66 8.99 -0.99
CA ASP A 293 -26.38 8.43 -1.46
C ASP A 293 -25.38 9.53 -1.81
N LEU A 294 -25.83 10.62 -2.46
CA LEU A 294 -24.97 11.76 -2.77
C LEU A 294 -24.49 12.47 -1.51
N ARG A 295 -25.37 12.66 -0.52
CA ARG A 295 -24.99 13.26 0.77
C ARG A 295 -23.98 12.38 1.51
N LEU A 296 -24.23 11.08 1.58
CA LEU A 296 -23.33 10.11 2.20
C LEU A 296 -21.92 10.20 1.61
N LEU A 297 -21.81 10.20 0.27
CA LEU A 297 -20.54 10.32 -0.44
C LEU A 297 -19.86 11.67 -0.20
N ALA A 298 -20.62 12.76 -0.15
CA ALA A 298 -20.08 14.10 0.03
C ALA A 298 -19.46 14.30 1.41
N GLU A 299 -20.06 13.67 2.43
CA GLU A 299 -19.64 13.80 3.82
C GLU A 299 -18.54 12.82 4.21
N ASN A 300 -18.56 11.59 3.67
CA ASN A 300 -17.76 10.49 4.21
C ASN A 300 -16.67 9.98 3.26
N ALA A 301 -16.82 10.10 1.94
CA ALA A 301 -15.82 9.56 1.03
C ALA A 301 -14.52 10.37 1.10
N LYS A 302 -13.36 9.69 1.12
CA LYS A 302 -12.03 10.32 1.17
C LYS A 302 -11.20 10.12 -0.10
N ASP A 303 -11.56 9.13 -0.92
CA ASP A 303 -10.75 8.68 -2.07
C ASP A 303 -11.41 8.96 -3.43
N LEU A 304 -12.39 9.86 -3.51
CA LEU A 304 -12.94 10.29 -4.81
C LEU A 304 -11.95 11.24 -5.50
N ASP A 305 -11.90 11.20 -6.83
CA ASP A 305 -11.11 12.18 -7.56
C ASP A 305 -11.83 13.55 -7.57
N ALA A 306 -11.05 14.62 -7.81
CA ALA A 306 -11.56 15.98 -7.82
C ALA A 306 -12.73 16.21 -8.79
N CYS A 307 -12.77 15.51 -9.93
CA CYS A 307 -13.87 15.63 -10.88
C CYS A 307 -15.17 15.04 -10.31
N ARG A 308 -15.09 13.90 -9.63
CA ARG A 308 -16.25 13.27 -8.97
C ARG A 308 -16.78 14.13 -7.83
N TYR A 309 -15.91 14.65 -6.96
CA TYR A 309 -16.33 15.57 -5.89
C TYR A 309 -17.03 16.83 -6.40
N VAL A 310 -16.51 17.47 -7.45
CA VAL A 310 -17.16 18.66 -8.02
C VAL A 310 -18.50 18.28 -8.65
N SER A 311 -18.56 17.17 -9.39
CA SER A 311 -19.82 16.72 -10.00
C SER A 311 -20.88 16.33 -8.97
N LEU A 312 -20.45 15.78 -7.83
CA LEU A 312 -21.30 15.48 -6.69
C LEU A 312 -21.90 16.77 -6.10
N GLY A 313 -21.07 17.80 -5.88
CA GLY A 313 -21.52 19.10 -5.41
C GLY A 313 -22.51 19.77 -6.36
N ASP A 314 -22.28 19.72 -7.67
CA ASP A 314 -23.21 20.30 -8.65
C ASP A 314 -24.54 19.54 -8.71
N ALA A 315 -24.50 18.20 -8.66
CA ALA A 315 -25.69 17.37 -8.59
C ALA A 315 -26.50 17.66 -7.32
N MET A 316 -25.84 17.77 -6.16
CA MET A 316 -26.49 18.13 -4.89
C MET A 316 -27.10 19.54 -4.91
N ALA A 317 -26.39 20.51 -5.47
CA ALA A 317 -26.90 21.88 -5.62
C ALA A 317 -28.15 21.93 -6.50
N ALA A 318 -28.19 21.14 -7.58
CA ALA A 318 -29.38 21.02 -8.43
C ALA A 318 -30.59 20.39 -7.71
N LEU A 319 -30.36 19.64 -6.63
CA LEU A 319 -31.40 19.11 -5.74
C LEU A 319 -31.75 20.06 -4.58
N GLY A 320 -31.12 21.24 -4.50
CA GLY A 320 -31.32 22.19 -3.41
C GLY A 320 -30.62 21.81 -2.10
N HIS A 321 -29.60 20.96 -2.16
CA HIS A 321 -28.77 20.60 -0.99
C HIS A 321 -27.48 21.44 -0.93
N GLU A 322 -26.90 21.50 0.27
CA GLU A 322 -25.60 22.14 0.49
C GLU A 322 -24.48 21.37 -0.24
N ALA A 323 -23.69 22.07 -1.05
CA ALA A 323 -22.68 21.48 -1.92
C ALA A 323 -21.22 21.77 -1.49
N ASP A 324 -21.03 22.59 -0.46
CA ASP A 324 -19.72 23.16 -0.12
C ASP A 324 -18.75 22.14 0.45
N THR A 325 -19.26 21.11 1.13
CA THR A 325 -18.42 19.99 1.63
C THR A 325 -17.79 19.23 0.47
N ALA A 326 -18.59 18.81 -0.52
CA ALA A 326 -18.07 18.10 -1.71
C ALA A 326 -17.08 18.97 -2.50
N ARG A 327 -17.37 20.27 -2.67
CA ARG A 327 -16.48 21.19 -3.39
C ARG A 327 -15.12 21.34 -2.71
N ARG A 328 -15.10 21.56 -1.39
CA ARG A 328 -13.86 21.66 -0.60
C ARG A 328 -13.05 20.37 -0.65
N ALA A 329 -13.71 19.21 -0.55
CA ALA A 329 -13.05 17.92 -0.69
C ALA A 329 -12.42 17.74 -2.09
N GLY A 330 -13.10 18.21 -3.14
CA GLY A 330 -12.55 18.20 -4.51
C GLY A 330 -11.32 19.10 -4.68
N GLU A 331 -11.31 20.28 -4.08
CA GLU A 331 -10.15 21.17 -4.07
C GLU A 331 -8.98 20.56 -3.30
N GLN A 332 -9.24 20.00 -2.12
CA GLN A 332 -8.24 19.30 -1.33
C GLN A 332 -7.65 18.11 -2.10
N ALA A 333 -8.49 17.25 -2.71
CA ALA A 333 -8.07 16.12 -3.53
C ALA A 333 -7.17 16.55 -4.70
N LEU A 334 -7.42 17.72 -5.31
CA LEU A 334 -6.58 18.22 -6.40
C LEU A 334 -5.20 18.72 -5.89
N THR A 335 -5.17 19.35 -4.71
CA THR A 335 -3.95 19.96 -4.15
C THR A 335 -2.97 18.95 -3.54
N THR A 336 -3.44 17.78 -3.11
CA THR A 336 -2.60 16.71 -2.56
C THR A 336 -1.91 15.89 -3.66
N LEU A 337 -2.39 15.94 -4.90
CA LEU A 337 -1.82 15.18 -6.01
C LEU A 337 -0.42 15.69 -6.43
N PRO A 338 0.50 14.79 -6.84
CA PRO A 338 1.74 15.14 -7.51
C PRO A 338 1.50 15.99 -8.77
N PRO A 339 2.45 16.84 -9.22
CA PRO A 339 2.24 17.77 -10.34
C PRO A 339 1.73 17.14 -11.64
N ALA A 340 2.25 15.97 -12.01
CA ALA A 340 1.85 15.27 -13.24
C ALA A 340 0.40 14.75 -13.16
N GLU A 341 0.03 14.13 -12.04
CA GLU A 341 -1.33 13.62 -11.79
C GLU A 341 -2.31 14.77 -11.63
N ARG A 342 -1.91 15.84 -10.96
CA ARG A 342 -2.69 17.08 -10.81
C ARG A 342 -3.04 17.68 -12.17
N ALA A 343 -2.11 17.69 -13.14
CA ALA A 343 -2.38 18.21 -14.48
C ALA A 343 -3.46 17.40 -15.20
N LEU A 344 -3.41 16.06 -15.09
CA LEU A 344 -4.44 15.17 -15.65
C LEU A 344 -5.80 15.36 -14.96
N ALA A 345 -5.82 15.40 -13.61
CA ALA A 345 -7.03 15.63 -12.83
C ALA A 345 -7.65 17.00 -13.13
N THR A 346 -6.82 18.03 -13.25
CA THR A 346 -7.23 19.39 -13.65
C THR A 346 -7.91 19.35 -15.01
N ARG A 347 -7.28 18.74 -16.02
CA ARG A 347 -7.86 18.63 -17.36
C ARG A 347 -9.22 17.93 -17.34
N ARG A 348 -9.31 16.81 -16.63
CA ARG A 348 -10.55 16.02 -16.50
C ARG A 348 -11.67 16.84 -15.85
N LEU A 349 -11.35 17.58 -14.78
CA LEU A 349 -12.29 18.50 -14.14
C LEU A 349 -12.75 19.64 -15.07
N ARG A 350 -11.85 20.21 -15.90
CA ARG A 350 -12.23 21.24 -16.87
C ARG A 350 -13.14 20.70 -17.97
N LEU A 351 -12.93 19.45 -18.41
CA LEU A 351 -13.83 18.77 -19.34
C LEU A 351 -15.21 18.55 -18.73
N TYR A 352 -15.28 18.15 -17.45
CA TYR A 352 -16.56 18.03 -16.75
C TYR A 352 -17.29 19.38 -16.65
N ARG A 353 -16.58 20.46 -16.31
CA ARG A 353 -17.18 21.81 -16.26
C ARG A 353 -17.70 22.26 -17.61
N LEU A 354 -16.98 21.95 -18.69
CA LEU A 354 -17.47 22.22 -20.04
C LEU A 354 -18.77 21.45 -20.32
N ALA A 355 -18.81 20.15 -19.97
CA ALA A 355 -20.01 19.33 -20.11
C ALA A 355 -21.18 19.88 -19.28
N ALA A 356 -20.95 20.29 -18.04
CA ALA A 356 -21.97 20.88 -17.16
C ALA A 356 -22.44 22.27 -17.60
N ALA A 357 -21.60 23.06 -18.27
CA ALA A 357 -22.03 24.32 -18.86
C ALA A 357 -22.85 24.11 -20.14
N THR A 358 -22.49 23.12 -20.96
CA THR A 358 -23.19 22.81 -22.22
C THR A 358 -24.48 22.02 -22.00
N VAL A 359 -24.52 21.17 -20.98
CA VAL A 359 -25.69 20.44 -20.55
C VAL A 359 -25.81 20.68 -19.04
N PRO A 360 -26.58 21.68 -18.58
CA PRO A 360 -26.74 21.94 -17.16
C PRO A 360 -27.54 20.86 -16.43
N TRP A 361 -27.27 20.70 -15.14
CA TRP A 361 -28.04 19.82 -14.25
C TRP A 361 -29.50 20.31 -14.09
N ALA A 362 -29.69 21.63 -14.00
CA ALA A 362 -30.99 22.26 -13.82
C ALA A 362 -31.57 22.74 -15.17
N ARG A 363 -32.86 22.49 -15.39
CA ARG A 363 -33.53 22.76 -16.69
C ARG A 363 -33.73 24.23 -17.01
N ASP A 364 -33.67 25.08 -16.00
CA ASP A 364 -33.84 26.53 -16.08
C ASP A 364 -32.52 27.27 -16.37
N VAL A 365 -31.39 26.57 -16.35
CA VAL A 365 -30.08 27.13 -16.69
C VAL A 365 -29.84 27.03 -18.19
N ALA A 366 -29.49 28.16 -18.82
CA ALA A 366 -29.20 28.22 -20.24
C ALA A 366 -27.91 27.44 -20.58
N ALA A 367 -27.99 26.57 -21.59
CA ALA A 367 -26.84 25.84 -22.11
C ALA A 367 -25.83 26.77 -22.80
N VAL A 368 -24.54 26.58 -22.52
CA VAL A 368 -23.44 27.30 -23.17
C VAL A 368 -22.97 26.52 -24.41
N PRO A 369 -22.98 27.13 -25.61
CA PRO A 369 -22.54 26.46 -26.83
C PRO A 369 -21.03 26.16 -26.80
N LEU A 370 -20.63 25.06 -27.44
CA LEU A 370 -19.22 24.69 -27.56
C LEU A 370 -18.45 25.70 -28.42
N PRO A 371 -17.26 26.17 -28.00
CA PRO A 371 -16.44 27.03 -28.83
C PRO A 371 -15.89 26.26 -30.04
N ALA A 372 -15.72 26.95 -31.17
CA ALA A 372 -15.32 26.32 -32.44
C ALA A 372 -14.05 25.41 -32.36
N PRO A 373 -12.99 25.75 -31.59
CA PRO A 373 -11.83 24.87 -31.41
C PRO A 373 -12.13 23.54 -30.70
N LEU A 374 -13.28 23.44 -30.02
CA LEU A 374 -13.76 22.25 -29.33
C LEU A 374 -14.86 21.51 -30.11
N ALA A 375 -15.11 21.86 -31.37
CA ALA A 375 -16.12 21.21 -32.21
C ALA A 375 -15.85 19.73 -32.50
N PHE A 376 -14.64 19.23 -32.20
CA PHE A 376 -14.31 17.79 -32.28
C PHE A 376 -14.88 16.99 -31.10
N LEU A 377 -15.23 17.65 -29.98
CA LEU A 377 -15.97 16.99 -28.92
C LEU A 377 -17.32 16.54 -29.50
N PRO A 378 -17.73 15.29 -29.26
CA PRO A 378 -18.80 14.63 -30.01
C PRO A 378 -20.05 15.50 -30.01
N SER A 379 -20.69 15.59 -31.19
CA SER A 379 -21.98 16.25 -31.36
C SER A 379 -23.12 15.61 -30.55
N VAL A 380 -22.85 14.47 -29.92
CA VAL A 380 -23.80 13.73 -29.09
C VAL A 380 -23.71 14.25 -27.66
N LEU A 381 -24.45 15.33 -27.40
CA LEU A 381 -24.79 15.76 -26.05
C LEU A 381 -25.84 14.80 -25.49
N VAL A 382 -25.75 14.43 -24.21
CA VAL A 382 -26.79 13.64 -23.55
C VAL A 382 -27.69 14.60 -22.77
N PRO A 383 -28.91 14.91 -23.24
CA PRO A 383 -29.72 15.96 -22.64
C PRO A 383 -30.03 15.69 -21.16
N ASN A 384 -29.83 16.70 -20.31
CA ASN A 384 -30.00 16.63 -18.86
C ASN A 384 -29.09 15.60 -18.15
N ASP A 385 -28.01 15.15 -18.77
CA ASP A 385 -27.01 14.26 -18.14
C ASP A 385 -25.59 14.82 -18.37
N PRO A 386 -25.16 15.73 -17.48
CA PRO A 386 -23.86 16.39 -17.60
C PRO A 386 -22.71 15.39 -17.45
N TRP A 387 -22.88 14.38 -16.60
CA TRP A 387 -21.88 13.34 -16.36
C TRP A 387 -21.71 12.45 -17.59
N ALA A 388 -22.80 11.96 -18.19
CA ALA A 388 -22.71 11.17 -19.41
C ALA A 388 -22.07 11.99 -20.55
N THR A 389 -22.45 13.27 -20.68
CA THR A 389 -21.81 14.19 -21.65
C THR A 389 -20.32 14.34 -21.38
N PHE A 390 -19.91 14.48 -20.12
CA PHE A 390 -18.51 14.50 -19.70
C PHE A 390 -17.77 13.22 -20.12
N THR A 391 -18.33 12.04 -19.89
CA THR A 391 -17.65 10.78 -20.27
C THR A 391 -17.45 10.66 -21.78
N LEU A 392 -18.36 11.22 -22.59
CA LEU A 392 -18.20 11.30 -24.05
C LEU A 392 -17.11 12.31 -24.43
N PHE A 393 -17.07 13.46 -23.76
CA PHE A 393 -16.02 14.46 -23.97
C PHE A 393 -14.63 13.92 -23.62
N ALA A 394 -14.48 13.23 -22.48
CA ALA A 394 -13.23 12.61 -22.06
C ALA A 394 -12.71 11.61 -23.11
N LYS A 395 -13.56 10.69 -23.57
CA LYS A 395 -13.21 9.70 -24.61
C LYS A 395 -12.82 10.35 -25.94
N ALA A 396 -13.48 11.42 -26.33
CA ALA A 396 -13.16 12.13 -27.56
C ALA A 396 -11.85 12.92 -27.45
N TRP A 397 -11.58 13.49 -26.27
CA TRP A 397 -10.32 14.17 -25.97
C TRP A 397 -9.13 13.22 -26.07
N GLU A 398 -9.25 12.02 -25.49
CA GLU A 398 -8.22 10.98 -25.56
C GLU A 398 -7.89 10.58 -27.00
N ARG A 399 -8.88 10.60 -27.90
CA ARG A 399 -8.69 10.29 -29.33
C ARG A 399 -8.05 11.42 -30.11
N SER A 400 -8.38 12.68 -29.79
CA SER A 400 -7.88 13.82 -30.56
C SER A 400 -6.46 14.22 -30.19
N GLY A 401 -6.05 14.02 -28.92
CA GLY A 401 -4.72 14.39 -28.43
C GLY A 401 -4.38 15.88 -28.56
N SER A 402 -5.38 16.75 -28.79
CA SER A 402 -5.14 18.15 -29.13
C SER A 402 -4.78 18.97 -27.89
N LEU A 403 -3.47 19.13 -27.62
CA LEU A 403 -2.98 20.05 -26.60
C LEU A 403 -3.37 21.51 -26.90
N ALA A 404 -3.46 21.88 -28.18
CA ALA A 404 -3.87 23.23 -28.59
C ALA A 404 -5.32 23.56 -28.18
N ALA A 405 -6.19 22.54 -28.07
CA ALA A 405 -7.55 22.69 -27.61
C ALA A 405 -7.64 22.98 -26.10
N GLU A 406 -6.63 22.59 -25.31
CA GLU A 406 -6.66 22.66 -23.84
C GLU A 406 -6.83 24.09 -23.31
N ARG A 407 -6.28 25.08 -24.02
CA ARG A 407 -6.42 26.51 -23.69
C ARG A 407 -7.86 27.02 -23.77
N HIS A 408 -8.75 26.29 -24.45
CA HIS A 408 -10.15 26.63 -24.61
C HIS A 408 -11.05 25.97 -23.55
N LEU A 409 -10.50 25.13 -22.67
CA LEU A 409 -11.25 24.54 -21.57
C LEU A 409 -11.51 25.56 -20.44
N PRO A 410 -12.67 25.52 -19.78
CA PRO A 410 -13.01 26.46 -18.69
C PRO A 410 -12.02 26.32 -17.51
N PRO A 411 -11.74 27.38 -16.75
CA PRO A 411 -10.85 27.30 -15.59
C PRO A 411 -11.42 26.46 -14.42
N VAL A 412 -10.55 25.99 -13.51
CA VAL A 412 -10.89 25.15 -12.35
C VAL A 412 -11.34 25.92 -11.09
N LEU A 413 -11.13 27.23 -10.99
CA LEU A 413 -11.63 28.00 -9.85
C LEU A 413 -12.58 29.10 -10.34
N GLY A 414 -13.69 29.28 -9.62
CA GLY A 414 -14.67 30.34 -9.85
C GLY A 414 -14.21 31.73 -9.38
N GLY A 415 -12.93 31.88 -9.02
CA GLY A 415 -12.32 33.13 -8.59
C GLY A 415 -11.42 33.69 -9.67
N GLN A 416 -11.65 34.97 -9.99
CA GLN A 416 -10.80 35.97 -10.63
C GLN A 416 -9.40 35.53 -11.10
N ALA A 417 -9.06 35.98 -12.31
CA ALA A 417 -7.79 35.82 -13.02
C ALA A 417 -6.54 36.30 -12.23
N GLY A 418 -6.18 35.59 -11.15
CA GLY A 418 -5.08 35.96 -10.26
C GLY A 418 -4.29 34.79 -9.68
N VAL A 419 -4.59 33.55 -10.06
CA VAL A 419 -3.59 32.48 -9.95
C VAL A 419 -2.71 32.62 -11.18
N GLU A 420 -1.51 33.16 -10.99
CA GLU A 420 -0.42 33.21 -11.97
C GLU A 420 -0.18 31.81 -12.54
N VAL A 421 -0.93 31.45 -13.57
CA VAL A 421 -0.29 30.82 -14.72
C VAL A 421 0.79 31.83 -15.08
N VAL A 422 2.06 31.51 -14.82
CA VAL A 422 3.20 32.30 -15.32
C VAL A 422 2.84 32.66 -16.76
N GLU A 423 2.44 33.90 -16.98
CA GLU A 423 1.88 34.30 -18.25
C GLU A 423 3.06 34.29 -19.21
N TRP A 424 3.21 33.19 -19.95
CA TRP A 424 4.11 33.08 -21.10
C TRP A 424 3.87 34.21 -22.12
N ARG A 425 2.79 34.99 -21.97
CA ARG A 425 2.45 36.19 -22.72
C ARG A 425 3.40 37.37 -22.49
N ASN A 426 4.13 37.42 -21.37
CA ASN A 426 5.11 38.48 -21.09
C ASN A 426 6.55 38.09 -21.45
N LEU A 427 6.77 36.92 -22.06
CA LEU A 427 8.04 36.66 -22.71
C LEU A 427 8.16 37.59 -23.92
N PRO A 428 9.23 38.39 -24.03
CA PRO A 428 9.52 39.14 -25.24
C PRO A 428 9.34 38.23 -26.45
N GLU A 429 8.71 38.72 -27.51
CA GLU A 429 8.35 37.95 -28.71
C GLU A 429 9.54 37.13 -29.26
N ALA A 430 10.76 37.66 -29.09
CA ALA A 430 12.01 36.99 -29.40
C ALA A 430 12.29 35.70 -28.58
N ILE A 431 11.90 35.64 -27.31
CA ILE A 431 12.07 34.45 -26.46
C ILE A 431 10.95 33.43 -26.74
N ALA A 432 9.72 33.89 -26.96
CA ALA A 432 8.61 33.02 -27.36
C ALA A 432 8.91 32.30 -28.70
N GLY A 433 9.46 33.02 -29.68
CA GLY A 433 9.91 32.44 -30.96
C GLY A 433 11.01 31.40 -30.79
N ARG A 434 12.05 31.71 -30.00
CA ARG A 434 13.16 30.76 -29.75
C ARG A 434 12.72 29.52 -28.97
N LEU A 435 11.76 29.66 -28.07
CA LEU A 435 11.21 28.52 -27.32
C LEU A 435 10.33 27.65 -28.22
N ALA A 436 9.53 28.24 -29.10
CA ALA A 436 8.74 27.49 -30.08
C ALA A 436 9.65 26.71 -31.04
N GLU A 437 10.71 27.34 -31.56
CA GLU A 437 11.73 26.68 -32.39
C GLU A 437 12.44 25.56 -31.62
N ALA A 438 12.77 25.77 -30.34
CA ALA A 438 13.42 24.75 -29.51
C ALA A 438 12.50 23.54 -29.24
N ILE A 439 11.21 23.78 -28.99
CA ILE A 439 10.21 22.73 -28.79
C ILE A 439 9.99 21.95 -30.09
N GLU A 440 9.89 22.62 -31.24
CA GLU A 440 9.72 21.98 -32.55
C GLU A 440 10.98 21.17 -32.93
N ALA A 441 12.17 21.71 -32.68
CA ALA A 441 13.43 21.00 -32.89
C ALA A 441 13.60 19.79 -31.96
N ALA A 442 13.18 19.90 -30.70
CA ALA A 442 13.16 18.79 -29.74
C ALA A 442 12.16 17.70 -30.15
N GLY A 443 10.96 18.10 -30.63
CA GLY A 443 9.97 17.19 -31.21
C GLY A 443 10.52 16.42 -32.42
N ALA A 444 11.12 17.12 -33.38
CA ALA A 444 11.75 16.52 -34.56
C ALA A 444 12.95 15.63 -34.23
N ARG A 445 13.67 15.89 -33.14
CA ARG A 445 14.73 15.02 -32.63
C ARG A 445 14.15 13.76 -32.00
N ALA A 446 13.16 13.89 -31.14
CA ALA A 446 12.49 12.77 -30.50
C ALA A 446 11.81 11.83 -31.53
N ASP A 447 11.24 12.36 -32.61
CA ASP A 447 10.64 11.56 -33.67
C ASP A 447 11.69 10.81 -34.51
N ARG A 448 12.87 11.43 -34.76
CA ARG A 448 14.01 10.74 -35.39
C ARG A 448 14.54 9.62 -34.51
N ASP A 449 14.73 9.88 -33.22
CA ASP A 449 15.24 8.90 -32.26
C ASP A 449 14.25 7.74 -32.07
N LEU A 450 12.95 8.03 -32.05
CA LEU A 450 11.89 7.01 -32.05
C LEU A 450 11.90 6.17 -33.34
N GLY A 451 12.13 6.80 -34.49
CA GLY A 451 12.30 6.10 -35.77
C GLY A 451 13.52 5.17 -35.80
N ALA A 452 14.66 5.63 -35.27
CA ALA A 452 15.87 4.82 -35.13
C ALA A 452 15.65 3.64 -34.18
N LEU A 453 14.99 3.87 -33.05
CA LEU A 453 14.66 2.81 -32.09
C LEU A 453 13.71 1.77 -32.69
N LYS A 454 12.65 2.19 -33.40
CA LYS A 454 11.74 1.27 -34.10
C LYS A 454 12.47 0.40 -35.12
N SER A 455 13.43 0.98 -35.83
CA SER A 455 14.29 0.25 -36.78
C SER A 455 15.19 -0.77 -36.06
N ALA A 456 15.80 -0.39 -34.94
CA ALA A 456 16.62 -1.29 -34.13
C ALA A 456 15.80 -2.45 -33.52
N VAL A 457 14.58 -2.18 -33.06
CA VAL A 457 13.65 -3.21 -32.56
C VAL A 457 13.22 -4.16 -33.68
N ALA A 458 12.97 -3.65 -34.88
CA ALA A 458 12.65 -4.48 -36.05
C ALA A 458 13.83 -5.38 -36.46
N GLU A 459 15.06 -4.85 -36.45
CA GLU A 459 16.27 -5.62 -36.74
C GLU A 459 16.51 -6.72 -35.70
N LEU A 460 16.41 -6.39 -34.41
CA LEU A 460 16.50 -7.37 -33.31
C LEU A 460 15.45 -8.47 -33.45
N SER A 461 14.21 -8.10 -33.78
CA SER A 461 13.12 -9.07 -34.01
C SER A 461 13.44 -10.02 -35.17
N ALA A 462 14.02 -9.51 -36.27
CA ALA A 462 14.45 -10.33 -37.40
C ALA A 462 15.61 -11.28 -37.04
N GLN A 463 16.58 -10.82 -36.26
CA GLN A 463 17.70 -11.66 -35.78
C GLN A 463 17.21 -12.77 -34.84
N VAL A 464 16.24 -12.49 -33.96
CA VAL A 464 15.62 -13.49 -33.09
C VAL A 464 14.86 -14.54 -33.90
N ALA A 465 14.10 -14.12 -34.91
CA ALA A 465 13.41 -15.06 -35.81
C ALA A 465 14.40 -15.98 -36.55
N LEU A 466 15.54 -15.45 -37.00
CA LEU A 466 16.60 -16.25 -37.63
C LEU A 466 17.24 -17.26 -36.67
N LEU A 467 17.46 -16.86 -35.41
CA LEU A 467 17.98 -17.75 -34.36
C LEU A 467 16.98 -18.85 -34.01
N ALA A 468 15.70 -18.53 -33.89
CA ALA A 468 14.64 -19.51 -33.68
C ALA A 468 14.59 -20.54 -34.83
N ALA A 469 14.67 -20.09 -36.09
CA ALA A 469 14.70 -20.97 -37.24
C ALA A 469 15.95 -21.87 -37.29
N LYS A 470 17.10 -21.42 -36.76
CA LYS A 470 18.30 -22.26 -36.63
C LYS A 470 18.16 -23.31 -35.52
N LEU A 471 17.47 -22.99 -34.43
CA LEU A 471 17.24 -23.88 -33.29
C LEU A 471 16.15 -24.94 -33.56
N ASP A 472 15.26 -24.69 -34.52
CA ASP A 472 14.23 -25.63 -34.97
C ASP A 472 14.73 -26.63 -36.02
N LYS A 473 15.98 -26.48 -36.51
CA LYS A 473 16.61 -27.53 -37.30
C LYS A 473 16.85 -28.75 -36.41
N PRO A 474 16.35 -29.95 -36.78
CA PRO A 474 16.58 -31.15 -36.01
C PRO A 474 18.09 -31.38 -35.86
N PRO A 475 18.57 -31.83 -34.68
CA PRO A 475 19.99 -32.09 -34.48
C PRO A 475 20.46 -33.06 -35.56
N GLN A 476 21.49 -32.67 -36.32
CA GLN A 476 22.15 -33.58 -37.24
C GLN A 476 22.61 -34.80 -36.44
N ALA A 477 22.22 -35.98 -36.90
CA ALA A 477 22.53 -37.23 -36.23
C ALA A 477 24.05 -37.30 -35.96
N PRO A 478 24.48 -37.56 -34.71
CA PRO A 478 25.89 -37.67 -34.42
C PRO A 478 26.49 -38.83 -35.23
N PRO A 479 27.76 -38.73 -35.67
CA PRO A 479 28.46 -39.85 -36.27
C PRO A 479 28.47 -41.02 -35.29
N VAL A 480 28.13 -42.20 -35.80
CA VAL A 480 27.99 -43.45 -35.05
C VAL A 480 29.31 -43.78 -34.35
N VAL A 481 29.36 -43.59 -33.04
CA VAL A 481 30.44 -44.07 -32.17
C VAL A 481 30.02 -45.43 -31.57
N PRO A 482 30.86 -46.47 -31.62
CA PRO A 482 30.51 -47.79 -31.10
C PRO A 482 30.30 -47.80 -29.58
N LYS A 483 29.28 -48.58 -29.18
CA LYS A 483 28.69 -48.68 -27.84
C LYS A 483 29.70 -48.97 -26.72
N LEU A 484 29.70 -48.13 -25.68
CA LEU A 484 30.18 -48.47 -24.34
C LEU A 484 29.22 -47.89 -23.27
N ILE A 485 28.69 -48.81 -22.44
CA ILE A 485 28.17 -48.74 -21.06
C ILE A 485 27.10 -47.66 -20.72
N PRO A 486 25.95 -48.03 -20.10
CA PRO A 486 24.90 -47.09 -19.76
C PRO A 486 25.26 -46.24 -18.52
N VAL A 487 25.25 -44.91 -18.68
CA VAL A 487 25.27 -43.92 -17.59
C VAL A 487 23.87 -43.30 -17.50
N PRO A 488 23.30 -43.08 -16.29
CA PRO A 488 21.97 -42.51 -16.13
C PRO A 488 21.86 -41.09 -16.71
N PRO A 489 20.69 -40.69 -17.25
CA PRO A 489 20.54 -39.41 -17.93
C PRO A 489 20.56 -38.24 -16.93
N PRO A 490 21.23 -37.12 -17.23
CA PRO A 490 21.12 -35.91 -16.44
C PRO A 490 19.74 -35.26 -16.63
N PRO A 491 19.27 -34.46 -15.66
CA PRO A 491 17.96 -33.82 -15.71
C PRO A 491 17.86 -32.85 -16.89
N ARG A 492 16.80 -33.00 -17.70
CA ARG A 492 16.46 -32.10 -18.81
C ARG A 492 16.16 -30.70 -18.28
N ARG A 493 17.14 -29.79 -18.34
CA ARG A 493 16.94 -28.36 -18.06
C ARG A 493 15.98 -27.75 -19.10
N ARG A 494 14.84 -27.25 -18.63
CA ARG A 494 13.87 -26.42 -19.39
C ARG A 494 14.50 -25.04 -19.70
N LEU A 495 15.44 -24.98 -20.64
CA LEU A 495 16.10 -23.73 -21.05
C LEU A 495 15.28 -22.90 -22.07
N ARG A 496 14.28 -23.49 -22.73
CA ARG A 496 13.53 -22.81 -23.81
C ARG A 496 12.51 -21.75 -23.32
N ALA A 497 11.93 -21.91 -22.13
CA ALA A 497 10.97 -20.95 -21.59
C ALA A 497 11.64 -19.72 -20.95
N GLY A 498 12.82 -19.90 -20.34
CA GLY A 498 13.52 -18.82 -19.63
C GLY A 498 14.09 -17.73 -20.55
N VAL A 499 14.56 -18.11 -21.76
CA VAL A 499 15.13 -17.14 -22.72
C VAL A 499 14.05 -16.25 -23.34
N VAL A 500 12.85 -16.79 -23.61
CA VAL A 500 11.71 -16.03 -24.13
C VAL A 500 11.13 -15.10 -23.05
N GLY A 501 11.04 -15.57 -21.80
CA GLY A 501 10.57 -14.75 -20.67
C GLY A 501 11.50 -13.57 -20.35
N LEU A 502 12.81 -13.79 -20.32
CA LEU A 502 13.81 -12.73 -20.09
C LEU A 502 13.78 -11.66 -21.20
N PHE A 503 13.50 -12.06 -22.45
CA PHE A 503 13.41 -11.14 -23.59
C PHE A 503 12.17 -10.25 -23.54
N LEU A 504 10.99 -10.78 -23.21
CA LEU A 504 9.77 -9.98 -23.05
C LEU A 504 9.92 -8.94 -21.93
N LEU A 505 10.64 -9.30 -20.87
CA LEU A 505 10.94 -8.40 -19.75
C LEU A 505 11.88 -7.27 -20.17
N LEU A 506 12.94 -7.57 -20.94
CA LEU A 506 13.86 -6.57 -21.49
C LEU A 506 13.19 -5.61 -22.50
N VAL A 507 12.31 -6.11 -23.37
CA VAL A 507 11.55 -5.29 -24.31
C VAL A 507 10.57 -4.36 -23.58
N GLY A 508 9.89 -4.86 -22.54
CA GLY A 508 9.04 -4.05 -21.66
C GLY A 508 9.81 -2.95 -20.92
N SER A 509 10.99 -3.28 -20.37
CA SER A 509 11.86 -2.30 -19.69
C SER A 509 12.41 -1.24 -20.65
N ALA A 510 12.77 -1.61 -21.88
CA ALA A 510 13.23 -0.67 -22.90
C ALA A 510 12.11 0.32 -23.30
N ALA A 511 10.87 -0.14 -23.48
CA ALA A 511 9.72 0.72 -23.78
C ALA A 511 9.42 1.72 -22.64
N MET A 512 9.55 1.29 -21.38
CA MET A 512 9.42 2.18 -20.21
C MET A 512 10.55 3.21 -20.12
N LEU A 513 11.81 2.80 -20.37
CA LEU A 513 12.96 3.71 -20.39
C LEU A 513 12.85 4.78 -21.49
N VAL A 514 12.28 4.44 -22.64
CA VAL A 514 12.03 5.38 -23.74
C VAL A 514 11.00 6.43 -23.35
N ASN A 515 9.90 6.04 -22.69
CA ASN A 515 8.92 7.01 -22.19
C ASN A 515 9.51 7.93 -21.11
N LYS A 516 10.37 7.38 -20.24
CA LYS A 516 11.06 8.14 -19.18
C LYS A 516 12.13 9.09 -19.73
N ALA A 517 12.89 8.67 -20.74
CA ALA A 517 13.85 9.52 -21.46
C ALA A 517 13.15 10.65 -22.22
N LYS A 518 12.00 10.36 -22.85
CA LYS A 518 11.16 11.36 -23.54
C LYS A 518 10.63 12.41 -22.55
N ALA A 519 10.22 12.00 -21.36
CA ALA A 519 9.83 12.91 -20.30
C ALA A 519 11.01 13.75 -19.76
N LEU A 520 12.20 13.16 -19.62
CA LEU A 520 13.41 13.85 -19.14
C LEU A 520 14.00 14.84 -20.16
N GLU A 521 13.97 14.53 -21.46
CA GLU A 521 14.37 15.49 -22.49
C GLU A 521 13.36 16.64 -22.64
N LEU A 522 12.06 16.35 -22.53
CA LEU A 522 11.04 17.41 -22.47
C LEU A 522 11.23 18.30 -21.24
N LEU A 523 11.58 17.73 -20.09
CA LEU A 523 11.90 18.51 -18.89
C LEU A 523 13.18 19.34 -19.08
N ARG A 524 14.25 18.79 -19.67
CA ARG A 524 15.50 19.53 -19.95
C ARG A 524 15.40 20.58 -21.06
N ALA A 525 14.41 20.49 -21.93
CA ALA A 525 14.12 21.52 -22.92
C ALA A 525 13.26 22.66 -22.33
N VAL A 526 12.56 22.37 -21.22
CA VAL A 526 11.67 23.30 -20.51
C VAL A 526 12.37 24.04 -19.36
N PHE A 527 13.36 23.40 -18.73
CA PHE A 527 14.23 23.95 -17.67
C PHE A 527 15.64 24.17 -18.19
#